data_AF-A0A954GXQ8-F1
#
_entry.id   AF-A0A954GXQ8-F1
#
_cell.length_a   1.000
_cell.length_b   1.000
_cell.length_c   1.000
_cell.angle_alpha   90.00
_cell.angle_beta   90.00
_cell.angle_gamma   90.00
#
_symmetry.space_group_name_H-M   'P 1'
#
loop_
_entity.id
_entity.type
_entity.pdbx_description
1 polymer ?
#
loop_
_entity_poly.entity_id
_entity_poly.type
_entity_poly.pdbx_seq_one_letter_code
_entity_poly.pdbx_strand_id
1 'polypeptide(L)'
;MTACYAKDRRSAIHKLGNRYNCCCNPEIMNAFVYALNDSDERVRTEAADEIGDQIRKNKCCCSPCVVAALTCSLADCDRSVRRQAEEALEACGYEIVDGCCNSCGDTCCHDGGCTAGGCTATPVSAPVMVQPQPTPAGDVVPAPAPPEDPQAFFPSRLHNKSQAKTKSSLAGLFGMAR
;
A
#
# COMPACT_ATOMS: atom_id res chain seq x y z
N MET A 1 -4.66 18.53 -12.04
CA MET A 1 -3.48 17.78 -12.54
C MET A 1 -2.81 17.17 -11.33
N THR A 2 -3.06 15.89 -11.07
CA THR A 2 -2.21 15.10 -10.17
C THR A 2 -0.80 15.11 -10.75
N ALA A 3 0.19 15.54 -9.97
CA ALA A 3 1.54 15.69 -10.46
C ALA A 3 2.06 14.33 -10.95
N CYS A 4 2.28 14.21 -12.25
CA CYS A 4 2.57 12.92 -12.88
C CYS A 4 4.03 12.49 -12.65
N TYR A 5 4.90 13.40 -12.21
CA TYR A 5 6.31 13.15 -12.00
C TYR A 5 6.60 12.65 -10.59
N ALA A 6 7.46 11.64 -10.50
CA ALA A 6 7.91 11.09 -9.22
C ALA A 6 8.54 12.13 -8.29
N LYS A 7 9.26 13.11 -8.87
CA LYS A 7 9.84 14.24 -8.11
C LYS A 7 8.77 15.02 -7.34
N ASP A 8 7.61 15.25 -7.95
CA ASP A 8 6.54 16.02 -7.32
C ASP A 8 5.84 15.18 -6.23
N ARG A 9 5.64 13.88 -6.49
CA ARG A 9 5.09 12.95 -5.48
C ARG A 9 6.01 12.85 -4.27
N ARG A 10 7.31 12.64 -4.49
CA ARG A 10 8.33 12.68 -3.43
C ARG A 10 8.31 14.00 -2.68
N SER A 11 8.27 15.13 -3.38
CA SER A 11 8.21 16.45 -2.74
C SER A 11 6.95 16.63 -1.90
N ALA A 12 5.82 16.06 -2.32
CA ALA A 12 4.59 16.08 -1.54
C ALA A 12 4.74 15.28 -0.24
N ILE A 13 5.30 14.07 -0.30
CA ILE A 13 5.60 13.25 0.89
C ILE A 13 6.53 13.99 1.86
N HIS A 14 7.63 14.54 1.36
CA HIS A 14 8.56 15.32 2.18
C HIS A 14 7.91 16.55 2.83
N LYS A 15 7.02 17.24 2.10
CA LYS A 15 6.30 18.39 2.64
C LYS A 15 5.31 17.98 3.73
N LEU A 16 4.65 16.84 3.58
CA LEU A 16 3.75 16.33 4.62
C LEU A 16 4.54 16.03 5.90
N GLY A 17 5.68 15.36 5.81
CA GLY A 17 6.52 15.02 6.96
C GLY A 17 7.12 16.23 7.70
N ASN A 18 7.50 17.27 6.95
CA ASN A 18 8.01 18.50 7.55
C ASN A 18 6.95 19.40 8.20
N ARG A 19 5.72 19.39 7.69
CA ARG A 19 4.70 20.39 8.04
C ARG A 19 3.67 19.87 9.03
N TYR A 20 3.52 18.56 9.12
CA TYR A 20 2.51 17.92 9.94
C TYR A 20 3.14 16.89 10.88
N ASN A 21 2.45 16.65 11.99
CA ASN A 21 2.84 15.67 13.00
C ASN A 21 1.71 14.63 13.12
N CYS A 22 2.07 13.35 13.14
CA CYS A 22 1.14 12.22 13.20
C CYS A 22 0.21 12.22 14.42
N CYS A 23 0.58 12.85 15.54
CA CYS A 23 -0.29 13.01 16.72
C CYS A 23 -1.50 13.92 16.45
N CYS A 24 -1.33 14.96 15.63
CA CYS A 24 -2.40 15.92 15.33
C CYS A 24 -3.05 15.67 13.96
N ASN A 25 -2.35 14.97 13.06
CA ASN A 25 -2.79 14.69 11.70
C ASN A 25 -2.44 13.23 11.37
N PRO A 26 -3.16 12.25 11.93
CA PRO A 26 -2.85 10.84 11.75
C PRO A 26 -2.91 10.38 10.28
N GLU A 27 -3.67 11.09 9.43
CA GLU A 27 -3.84 10.79 8.01
C GLU A 27 -2.53 10.88 7.20
N ILE A 28 -1.52 11.62 7.69
CA ILE A 28 -0.22 11.68 7.01
C ILE A 28 0.47 10.32 7.02
N MET A 29 0.27 9.52 8.07
CA MET A 29 0.82 8.16 8.13
C MET A 29 0.20 7.27 7.06
N ASN A 30 -1.11 7.43 6.79
CA ASN A 30 -1.77 6.71 5.70
C ASN A 30 -1.20 7.09 4.33
N ALA A 31 -0.90 8.38 4.13
CA ALA A 31 -0.27 8.85 2.90
C ALA A 31 1.14 8.26 2.71
N PHE A 32 1.94 8.16 3.77
CA PHE A 32 3.26 7.54 3.71
C PHE A 32 3.17 6.04 3.45
N VAL A 33 2.28 5.32 4.15
CA VAL A 33 2.05 3.88 3.92
C VAL A 33 1.61 3.62 2.47
N TYR A 34 0.75 4.47 1.90
CA TYR A 34 0.41 4.37 0.49
C TYR A 34 1.63 4.59 -0.42
N ALA A 35 2.45 5.60 -0.11
CA ALA A 35 3.64 5.94 -0.89
C ALA A 35 4.76 4.88 -0.83
N LEU A 36 4.76 3.98 0.17
CA LEU A 36 5.63 2.80 0.19
C LEU A 36 5.37 1.84 -0.98
N ASN A 37 4.26 1.98 -1.72
CA ASN A 37 3.95 1.17 -2.90
C ASN A 37 4.09 1.95 -4.21
N ASP A 38 4.73 3.12 -4.18
CA ASP A 38 4.93 3.93 -5.38
C ASP A 38 5.85 3.22 -6.40
N SER A 39 5.56 3.38 -7.68
CA SER A 39 6.39 2.89 -8.79
C SER A 39 7.86 3.36 -8.74
N ASP A 40 8.13 4.56 -8.22
CA ASP A 40 9.48 5.14 -8.17
C ASP A 40 10.11 4.93 -6.80
N GLU A 41 11.32 4.36 -6.79
CA GLU A 41 12.07 4.01 -5.59
C GLU A 41 12.37 5.22 -4.70
N ARG A 42 12.51 6.42 -5.29
CA ARG A 42 12.80 7.64 -4.51
C ARG A 42 11.59 8.09 -3.72
N VAL A 43 10.38 7.83 -4.22
CA VAL A 43 9.14 8.13 -3.48
C VAL A 43 8.98 7.12 -2.34
N ARG A 44 9.23 5.83 -2.60
CA ARG A 44 9.18 4.79 -1.56
C ARG A 44 10.23 5.01 -0.46
N THR A 45 11.44 5.39 -0.84
CA THR A 45 12.54 5.70 0.10
C THR A 45 12.16 6.87 0.99
N GLU A 46 11.65 7.95 0.41
CA GLU A 46 11.18 9.12 1.17
C GLU A 46 10.05 8.76 2.12
N ALA A 47 9.11 7.90 1.69
CA ALA A 47 8.01 7.48 2.54
C ALA A 47 8.48 6.68 3.76
N ALA A 48 9.43 5.75 3.58
CA ALA A 48 10.02 5.01 4.68
C ALA A 48 10.79 5.91 5.65
N ASP A 49 11.58 6.85 5.11
CA ASP A 49 12.33 7.84 5.90
C ASP A 49 11.39 8.72 6.74
N GLU A 50 10.35 9.29 6.13
CA GLU A 50 9.38 10.15 6.83
C GLU A 50 8.57 9.38 7.89
N ILE A 51 8.25 8.10 7.66
CA ILE A 51 7.65 7.23 8.67
C ILE A 51 8.60 7.10 9.87
N GLY A 52 9.86 6.75 9.65
CA GLY A 52 10.87 6.64 10.70
C GLY A 52 11.04 7.95 11.47
N ASP A 53 11.02 9.07 10.77
CA ASP A 53 11.11 10.41 11.33
C ASP A 53 9.93 10.76 12.25
N GLN A 54 8.70 10.45 11.83
CA GLN A 54 7.51 10.65 12.65
C GLN A 54 7.54 9.77 13.91
N ILE A 55 8.03 8.53 13.81
CA ILE A 55 8.17 7.59 14.93
C ILE A 55 9.22 8.08 15.93
N ARG A 56 10.39 8.51 15.45
CA ARG A 56 11.46 9.08 16.29
C ARG A 56 10.99 10.32 17.06
N LYS A 57 10.16 11.15 16.41
CA LYS A 57 9.54 12.33 17.03
C LYS A 57 8.44 11.93 18.03
N ASN A 58 7.59 10.96 17.69
CA ASN A 58 6.49 10.50 18.52
C ASN A 58 6.32 8.97 18.43
N LYS A 59 6.66 8.25 19.50
CA LYS A 59 6.59 6.77 19.53
C LYS A 59 5.18 6.19 19.35
N CYS A 60 4.12 6.99 19.54
CA CYS A 60 2.74 6.52 19.38
C CYS A 60 2.36 6.19 17.92
N CYS A 61 3.19 6.57 16.94
CA CYS A 61 2.87 6.39 15.52
C CYS A 61 3.21 4.98 14.98
N CYS A 62 3.79 4.10 15.82
CA CYS A 62 4.04 2.69 15.54
C CYS A 62 2.77 1.83 15.63
N SER A 63 1.84 2.01 14.70
CA SER A 63 0.68 1.12 14.60
C SER A 63 1.06 -0.23 13.96
N PRO A 64 0.30 -1.32 14.24
CA PRO A 64 0.52 -2.61 13.58
C PRO A 64 0.49 -2.55 12.05
N CYS A 65 -0.34 -1.65 11.48
CA CYS A 65 -0.41 -1.45 10.04
C CYS A 65 0.88 -0.84 9.47
N VAL A 66 1.48 0.13 10.19
CA VAL A 66 2.76 0.74 9.79
C VAL A 66 3.88 -0.29 9.86
N VAL A 67 3.94 -1.08 10.93
CA VAL A 67 4.93 -2.15 11.09
C VAL A 67 4.81 -3.17 9.96
N ALA A 68 3.59 -3.62 9.64
CA ALA A 68 3.36 -4.54 8.54
C ALA A 68 3.82 -3.97 7.18
N ALA A 69 3.49 -2.71 6.91
CA ALA A 69 3.90 -2.05 5.68
C ALA A 69 5.44 -1.92 5.55
N LEU A 70 6.11 -1.50 6.63
CA LEU A 70 7.58 -1.43 6.66
C LEU A 70 8.22 -2.82 6.55
N THR A 71 7.63 -3.84 7.16
CA THR A 71 8.10 -5.24 7.04
C THR A 71 8.02 -5.70 5.59
N CYS A 72 6.95 -5.36 4.85
CA CYS A 72 6.89 -5.63 3.42
C CYS A 72 7.98 -4.87 2.64
N SER A 73 8.28 -3.63 3.02
CA SER A 73 9.35 -2.83 2.39
C SER A 73 10.76 -3.38 2.61
N LEU A 74 10.98 -4.27 3.59
CA LEU A 74 12.26 -4.99 3.72
C LEU A 74 12.53 -5.94 2.54
N ALA A 75 11.51 -6.31 1.77
CA ALA A 75 11.65 -7.11 0.55
C ALA A 75 11.76 -6.26 -0.73
N ASP A 76 11.86 -4.92 -0.62
CA ASP A 76 11.96 -4.04 -1.78
C ASP A 76 13.22 -4.31 -2.61
N CYS A 77 13.14 -4.13 -3.93
CA CYS A 77 14.30 -4.30 -4.82
C CYS A 77 15.38 -3.24 -4.58
N ASP A 78 14.99 -2.03 -4.18
CA ASP A 78 15.92 -0.92 -3.95
C ASP A 78 16.53 -0.99 -2.55
N ARG A 79 17.86 -0.89 -2.48
CA ARG A 79 18.61 -0.95 -1.22
C ARG A 79 18.26 0.21 -0.28
N SER A 80 18.01 1.40 -0.81
CA SER A 80 17.73 2.58 0.00
C SER A 80 16.37 2.47 0.67
N VAL A 81 15.38 1.90 -0.02
CA VAL A 81 14.06 1.60 0.56
C VAL A 81 14.21 0.60 1.70
N ARG A 82 14.93 -0.51 1.48
CA ARG A 82 15.15 -1.53 2.54
C ARG A 82 15.82 -0.93 3.78
N ARG A 83 16.90 -0.16 3.59
CA ARG A 83 17.62 0.51 4.69
C ARG A 83 16.71 1.44 5.48
N GLN A 84 15.91 2.28 4.80
CA GLN A 84 15.01 3.19 5.51
C GLN A 84 13.88 2.46 6.24
N ALA A 85 13.40 1.35 5.68
CA ALA A 85 12.40 0.51 6.34
C ALA A 85 12.96 -0.14 7.62
N GLU A 86 14.20 -0.63 7.57
CA GLU A 86 14.94 -1.14 8.73
C GLU A 86 15.09 -0.07 9.81
N GLU A 87 15.64 1.11 9.48
CA GLU A 87 15.81 2.22 10.44
C GLU A 87 14.47 2.65 11.07
N ALA A 88 13.37 2.63 10.31
CA ALA A 88 12.04 2.94 10.81
C ALA A 88 11.48 1.86 11.75
N LEU A 89 11.75 0.57 11.46
CA LEU A 89 11.35 -0.55 12.33
C LEU A 89 12.14 -0.55 13.63
N GLU A 90 13.44 -0.27 13.58
CA GLU A 90 14.28 -0.05 14.76
C GLU A 90 13.76 1.10 15.62
N ALA A 91 13.30 2.19 15.01
CA ALA A 91 12.67 3.29 15.72
C ALA A 91 11.37 2.86 16.45
N CYS A 92 10.67 1.83 15.94
CA CYS A 92 9.56 1.18 16.62
C CYS A 92 9.99 0.17 17.70
N GLY A 93 11.29 -0.09 17.86
CA GLY A 93 11.83 -1.03 18.84
C GLY A 93 11.94 -2.48 18.34
N TYR A 94 11.89 -2.70 17.03
CA TYR A 94 12.15 -4.02 16.45
C TYR A 94 13.63 -4.17 16.13
N GLU A 95 14.21 -5.32 16.46
CA GLU A 95 15.56 -5.68 16.03
C GLU A 95 15.47 -6.44 14.70
N ILE A 96 16.12 -5.92 13.67
CA ILE A 96 16.23 -6.61 12.38
C ILE A 96 17.49 -7.45 12.41
N VAL A 97 17.32 -8.76 12.45
CA VAL A 97 18.43 -9.69 12.35
C VAL A 97 18.63 -10.00 10.88
N ASP A 98 19.77 -9.61 10.34
CA ASP A 98 20.19 -10.06 9.01
C ASP A 98 20.20 -11.59 9.00
N GLY A 99 19.27 -12.16 8.24
CA GLY A 99 19.17 -13.60 8.00
C GLY A 99 20.31 -14.13 7.15
N CYS A 100 21.54 -13.64 7.36
CA CYS A 100 22.75 -14.32 6.96
C CYS A 100 22.74 -15.69 7.64
N CYS A 101 22.25 -16.68 6.90
CA CYS A 101 22.44 -18.07 7.24
C CYS A 101 23.95 -18.28 7.45
N ASN A 102 24.42 -18.49 8.68
CA ASN A 102 25.82 -18.89 8.95
C ASN A 102 26.24 -20.20 8.23
N SER A 103 25.34 -20.82 7.46
CA SER A 103 25.55 -22.00 6.62
C SER A 103 25.64 -21.69 5.11
N CYS A 104 25.31 -20.48 4.66
CA CYS A 104 25.52 -20.06 3.28
C CYS A 104 26.83 -19.27 3.24
N GLY A 105 27.91 -19.92 2.81
CA GLY A 105 29.25 -19.30 2.76
C GLY A 105 29.26 -18.01 1.93
N ASP A 106 30.28 -17.18 2.18
CA ASP A 106 30.57 -15.79 1.71
C ASP A 106 30.19 -15.37 0.27
N THR A 107 29.68 -16.27 -0.57
CA THR A 107 29.41 -16.04 -2.00
C THR A 107 27.96 -15.64 -2.31
N CYS A 108 27.04 -15.63 -1.36
CA CYS A 108 25.63 -15.31 -1.62
C CYS A 108 25.23 -13.84 -1.41
N CYS A 109 26.08 -13.02 -0.79
CA CYS A 109 25.74 -11.64 -0.39
C CYS A 109 26.73 -10.61 -0.96
N HIS A 110 27.01 -10.65 -2.27
CA HIS A 110 27.80 -9.59 -2.90
C HIS A 110 27.11 -8.93 -4.09
N ASP A 111 27.55 -7.69 -4.37
CA ASP A 111 26.93 -6.65 -5.18
C ASP A 111 26.38 -7.12 -6.53
N GLY A 112 25.10 -7.49 -6.56
CA GLY A 112 24.36 -7.65 -7.80
C GLY A 112 23.48 -8.90 -7.87
N GLY A 113 22.25 -8.77 -7.37
CA GLY A 113 21.12 -9.53 -7.88
C GLY A 113 20.59 -10.61 -6.96
N CYS A 114 19.55 -10.26 -6.20
CA CYS A 114 18.56 -11.26 -5.80
C CYS A 114 17.78 -11.63 -7.08
N THR A 115 18.20 -12.69 -7.76
CA THR A 115 17.38 -13.30 -8.82
C THR A 115 16.30 -14.15 -8.18
N ALA A 116 15.13 -14.13 -8.80
CA ALA A 116 13.81 -14.38 -8.22
C ALA A 116 13.49 -15.85 -7.86
N GLY A 117 14.37 -16.55 -7.15
CA GLY A 117 14.25 -18.01 -6.97
C GLY A 117 14.50 -18.58 -5.57
N GLY A 118 14.73 -17.78 -4.52
CA GLY A 118 15.22 -18.39 -3.29
C GLY A 118 15.21 -17.54 -2.04
N CYS A 119 14.09 -16.87 -1.73
CA CYS A 119 13.82 -16.46 -0.36
C CYS A 119 12.31 -16.51 -0.12
N THR A 120 11.81 -17.70 0.22
CA THR A 120 10.56 -17.78 0.97
C THR A 120 10.84 -17.23 2.36
N ALA A 121 10.73 -15.91 2.51
CA ALA A 121 10.69 -15.26 3.80
C ALA A 121 9.46 -15.83 4.53
N THR A 122 9.69 -16.85 5.36
CA THR A 122 8.72 -17.30 6.35
C THR A 122 8.53 -16.19 7.38
N PRO A 123 7.29 -15.98 7.85
CA PRO A 123 6.88 -14.75 8.52
C PRO A 123 7.57 -14.60 9.88
N VAL A 124 8.05 -13.39 10.16
CA VAL A 124 8.44 -12.99 11.52
C VAL A 124 7.20 -13.07 12.40
N SER A 125 7.31 -13.83 13.48
CA SER A 125 6.27 -14.04 14.48
C SER A 125 5.73 -12.71 15.00
N ALA A 126 4.44 -12.47 14.78
CA ALA A 126 3.68 -11.44 15.46
C ALA A 126 3.75 -11.65 17.00
N PRO A 127 3.75 -10.60 17.82
CA PRO A 127 3.61 -10.77 19.26
C PRO A 127 2.25 -11.40 19.57
N VAL A 128 2.28 -12.34 20.51
CA VAL A 128 1.14 -13.10 21.05
C VAL A 128 -0.02 -12.17 21.37
N MET A 129 -1.14 -12.35 20.66
CA MET A 129 -2.41 -11.74 21.02
C MET A 129 -2.95 -12.44 22.26
N VAL A 130 -3.12 -11.71 23.37
CA VAL A 130 -3.94 -12.16 24.48
C VAL A 130 -5.39 -12.12 24.00
N GLN A 131 -5.91 -13.29 23.62
CA GLN A 131 -7.33 -13.47 23.34
C GLN A 131 -8.14 -13.35 24.66
N PRO A 132 -9.27 -12.62 24.69
CA PRO A 132 -10.25 -12.76 25.75
C PRO A 132 -10.86 -14.17 25.71
N GLN A 133 -10.85 -14.88 26.85
CA GLN A 133 -11.44 -16.22 26.98
C GLN A 133 -12.93 -16.23 26.63
N PRO A 134 -13.41 -17.24 25.86
CA PRO A 134 -14.84 -17.49 25.69
C PRO A 134 -15.43 -18.21 26.92
N THR A 135 -16.60 -17.73 27.36
CA THR A 135 -17.45 -18.32 28.41
C THR A 135 -18.05 -19.67 27.99
N PRO A 136 -18.37 -20.58 28.94
CA PRO A 136 -18.80 -21.94 28.62
C PRO A 136 -20.27 -22.06 28.23
N ALA A 137 -20.49 -22.94 27.23
CA ALA A 137 -21.62 -23.83 26.95
C ALA A 137 -23.05 -23.34 27.28
N GLY A 138 -23.79 -23.00 26.21
CA GLY A 138 -25.26 -22.98 26.17
C GLY A 138 -25.75 -23.80 24.96
N ASP A 139 -26.87 -24.48 25.15
CA ASP A 139 -27.37 -25.65 24.43
C ASP A 139 -27.48 -25.58 22.90
N VAL A 140 -27.21 -26.75 22.29
CA VAL A 140 -27.36 -27.05 20.86
C VAL A 140 -28.83 -27.08 20.49
N VAL A 141 -29.28 -26.16 19.63
CA VAL A 141 -30.55 -26.26 18.91
C VAL A 141 -30.27 -26.78 17.47
N PRO A 142 -31.06 -27.73 16.92
CA PRO A 142 -30.81 -28.27 15.59
C PRO A 142 -30.99 -27.22 14.48
N ALA A 143 -30.10 -27.27 13.50
CA ALA A 143 -30.05 -26.38 12.35
C ALA A 143 -31.34 -26.38 11.51
N PRO A 144 -31.91 -25.21 11.15
CA PRO A 144 -32.91 -25.13 10.10
C PRO A 144 -32.25 -25.22 8.71
N ALA A 145 -32.90 -25.95 7.80
CA ALA A 145 -32.46 -26.20 6.43
C ALA A 145 -32.25 -24.90 5.59
N PRO A 146 -31.36 -24.91 4.59
CA PRO A 146 -31.05 -23.72 3.79
C PRO A 146 -32.20 -23.37 2.83
N PRO A 147 -32.64 -22.10 2.76
CA PRO A 147 -33.43 -21.62 1.63
C PRO A 147 -32.52 -21.40 0.41
N GLU A 148 -33.05 -21.78 -0.75
CA GLU A 148 -32.43 -21.65 -2.07
C GLU A 148 -32.22 -20.17 -2.46
N ASP A 149 -31.10 -19.89 -3.13
CA ASP A 149 -30.88 -18.72 -3.98
C ASP A 149 -30.24 -19.24 -5.28
N PRO A 150 -30.41 -18.61 -6.48
CA PRO A 150 -30.31 -17.15 -6.62
C PRO A 150 -31.14 -16.52 -7.77
N GLN A 151 -31.73 -15.35 -7.55
CA GLN A 151 -32.02 -14.44 -8.68
C GLN A 151 -30.97 -13.33 -8.72
N ALA A 152 -29.98 -13.55 -9.57
CA ALA A 152 -29.01 -12.53 -9.97
C ALA A 152 -29.75 -11.37 -10.67
N PHE A 153 -29.73 -10.20 -10.05
CA PHE A 153 -30.23 -8.97 -10.64
C PHE A 153 -29.24 -8.45 -11.68
N PHE A 154 -29.53 -8.69 -12.96
CA PHE A 154 -28.79 -8.13 -14.10
C PHE A 154 -29.50 -6.87 -14.63
N PRO A 155 -29.01 -5.64 -14.37
CA PRO A 155 -29.58 -4.45 -14.98
C PRO A 155 -29.36 -4.49 -16.50
N SER A 156 -30.46 -4.66 -17.22
CA SER A 156 -30.48 -4.70 -18.68
C SER A 156 -30.14 -3.33 -19.27
N ARG A 157 -29.07 -3.34 -20.07
CA ARG A 157 -28.66 -2.40 -21.13
C ARG A 157 -29.52 -1.14 -21.31
N LEU A 158 -28.85 0.01 -21.15
CA LEU A 158 -28.91 1.21 -22.00
C LEU A 158 -30.07 1.21 -23.01
N HIS A 159 -31.23 1.71 -22.58
CA HIS A 159 -32.27 2.13 -23.51
C HIS A 159 -31.84 3.43 -24.19
N ASN A 160 -31.22 3.23 -25.34
CA ASN A 160 -31.01 4.14 -26.44
C ASN A 160 -32.26 5.00 -26.72
N LYS A 161 -32.35 6.19 -26.10
CA LYS A 161 -33.17 7.30 -26.60
C LYS A 161 -32.36 8.08 -27.64
N SER A 162 -32.11 7.45 -28.79
CA SER A 162 -31.93 8.19 -30.04
C SER A 162 -33.14 7.91 -30.92
N GLN A 163 -33.98 8.94 -31.06
CA GLN A 163 -34.48 9.46 -32.34
C GLN A 163 -35.76 10.27 -32.09
N ALA A 164 -35.67 11.59 -32.27
CA ALA A 164 -36.53 12.37 -33.17
C ALA A 164 -36.48 13.86 -32.83
N LYS A 165 -35.50 14.60 -33.35
CA LYS A 165 -35.77 15.93 -33.93
C LYS A 165 -34.88 16.13 -35.15
N THR A 166 -35.53 16.05 -36.30
CA THR A 166 -35.03 16.27 -37.64
C THR A 166 -34.95 17.78 -37.96
N LYS A 167 -33.96 18.13 -38.80
CA LYS A 167 -33.85 19.29 -39.70
C LYS A 167 -33.21 20.59 -39.15
N SER A 168 -31.94 20.81 -39.52
CA SER A 168 -31.55 22.03 -40.24
C SER A 168 -30.32 21.78 -41.12
N SER A 169 -30.47 22.13 -42.39
CA SER A 169 -29.57 22.00 -43.54
C SER A 169 -28.14 22.54 -43.32
N LEU A 170 -27.15 21.80 -43.78
CA LEU A 170 -25.84 22.33 -44.18
C LEU A 170 -25.44 21.73 -45.54
N ALA A 171 -26.30 21.98 -46.53
CA ALA A 171 -25.96 21.78 -47.92
C ALA A 171 -25.30 23.06 -48.48
N GLY A 172 -23.99 22.97 -48.73
CA GLY A 172 -23.29 23.78 -49.72
C GLY A 172 -22.69 25.11 -49.22
N LEU A 173 -21.36 25.17 -49.15
CA LEU A 173 -20.55 26.14 -49.92
C LEU A 173 -19.05 25.90 -49.69
N PHE A 174 -18.51 24.82 -50.26
CA PHE A 174 -17.15 24.88 -50.79
C PHE A 174 -17.28 25.36 -52.24
N GLY A 175 -16.72 26.53 -52.57
CA GLY A 175 -16.65 26.99 -53.96
C GLY A 175 -16.20 28.44 -54.15
N MET A 176 -15.12 28.59 -54.92
CA MET A 176 -14.50 29.81 -55.51
C MET A 176 -13.48 30.51 -54.58
N ALA A 177 -12.16 30.51 -54.84
CA ALA A 177 -11.41 30.68 -56.10
C ALA A 177 -11.82 31.94 -56.86
N ARG A 178 -11.28 33.10 -56.47
CA ARG A 178 -10.32 33.87 -57.27
C ARG A 178 -9.73 35.02 -56.44
#